data_AF-A0A920U272-F1
#
_entry.id   AF-A0A920U272-F1
#
_cell.length_a   1.000
_cell.length_b   1.000
_cell.length_c   1.000
_cell.angle_alpha   90.00
_cell.angle_beta   90.00
_cell.angle_gamma   90.00
#
_symmetry.space_group_name_H-M   'P 1'
#
loop_
_entity.id
_entity.type
_entity.pdbx_description
1 polymer ?
#
loop_
_entity_poly.entity_id
_entity_poly.type
_entity_poly.pdbx_seq_one_letter_code
_entity_poly.pdbx_strand_id
1 'polypeptide(L)' 'MAQLEDVSHTSPKQLAMLDECGSHQINLMAHSDALSDEGEMRMYEIPIGMGMYRRVQYTPNISTTKIIDKRKAATN' A
#
# COMPACT_ATOMS: atom_id res chain seq x y z
N MET A 1 -25.01 3.55 -4.57
CA MET A 1 -23.97 3.33 -5.59
C MET A 1 -23.10 4.56 -5.61
N ALA A 2 -21.88 4.48 -5.07
CA ALA A 2 -20.93 5.58 -5.18
C ALA A 2 -20.55 5.72 -6.67
N GLN A 3 -20.77 6.90 -7.23
CA GLN A 3 -20.49 7.18 -8.63
C GLN A 3 -18.97 7.16 -8.83
N LEU A 4 -18.53 6.34 -9.79
CA LEU A 4 -17.17 6.37 -10.35
C LEU A 4 -17.06 7.61 -11.23
N GLU A 5 -16.90 8.79 -10.63
CA GLU A 5 -16.65 10.02 -11.37
C GLU A 5 -15.14 10.30 -11.43
N ASP A 6 -14.64 10.33 -12.68
CA ASP A 6 -13.34 10.80 -13.13
C ASP A 6 -12.07 10.05 -12.64
N VAL A 7 -11.70 8.99 -13.37
CA VAL A 7 -10.41 8.29 -13.25
C VAL A 7 -9.27 8.94 -14.07
N SER A 8 -9.44 10.16 -14.61
CA SER A 8 -8.42 10.80 -15.46
C SER A 8 -7.08 11.07 -14.74
N HIS A 9 -7.09 11.14 -13.41
CA HIS A 9 -5.89 11.30 -12.58
C HIS A 9 -5.30 9.98 -12.07
N THR A 10 -5.97 8.84 -12.32
CA THR A 10 -5.56 7.54 -11.80
C THR A 10 -4.38 6.97 -12.57
N SER A 11 -3.33 6.57 -11.87
CA SER A 11 -2.18 5.93 -12.51
C SER A 11 -2.54 4.55 -13.10
N PRO A 12 -1.89 4.09 -14.19
CA PRO A 12 -2.11 2.74 -14.74
C PRO A 12 -1.95 1.62 -13.71
N LYS A 13 -1.08 1.81 -12.70
CA LYS A 13 -0.89 0.87 -11.59
C LYS A 13 -2.14 0.74 -10.71
N GLN A 14 -2.82 1.83 -10.42
CA GLN A 14 -4.02 1.81 -9.59
C GLN A 14 -5.23 1.23 -10.34
N LEU A 15 -5.31 1.43 -11.66
CA LEU A 15 -6.31 0.77 -12.50
C LEU A 15 -6.12 -0.74 -12.54
N ALA A 16 -4.88 -1.22 -12.74
CA ALA A 16 -4.58 -2.65 -12.68
C ALA A 16 -4.91 -3.24 -11.30
N MET A 17 -4.62 -2.52 -10.23
CA MET A 17 -4.98 -2.93 -8.86
C MET A 17 -6.49 -3.05 -8.67
N LEU A 18 -7.30 -2.15 -9.25
CA LEU A 18 -8.76 -2.24 -9.19
C LEU A 18 -9.30 -3.48 -9.90
N ASP A 19 -8.77 -3.78 -11.09
CA ASP A 19 -9.12 -4.98 -11.86
C ASP A 19 -8.78 -6.28 -11.08
N GLU A 20 -7.58 -6.32 -10.48
CA GLU A 20 -7.15 -7.40 -9.59
C GLU A 20 -8.08 -7.57 -8.39
N CYS A 21 -8.48 -6.45 -7.76
CA CYS A 21 -9.41 -6.49 -6.62
C CYS A 21 -10.77 -7.07 -7.00
N GLY A 22 -11.32 -6.66 -8.15
CA GLY A 22 -12.58 -7.18 -8.66
C GLY A 22 -12.50 -8.67 -9.01
N SER A 23 -11.44 -9.07 -9.72
CA SER A 23 -11.24 -10.44 -10.19
C SER A 23 -11.03 -11.45 -9.04
N HIS A 24 -10.41 -11.02 -7.95
CA HIS A 24 -10.10 -11.88 -6.80
C HIS A 24 -11.03 -11.68 -5.59
N GLN A 25 -12.09 -10.87 -5.72
CA GLN A 25 -13.00 -10.53 -4.63
C GLN A 25 -12.26 -9.97 -3.39
N ILE A 26 -11.21 -9.18 -3.63
CA ILE A 26 -10.48 -8.52 -2.55
C ILE A 26 -11.38 -7.41 -2.02
N ASN A 27 -11.66 -7.47 -0.72
CA ASN A 27 -12.49 -6.49 -0.01
C ASN A 27 -11.68 -5.67 1.01
N LEU A 28 -10.41 -6.00 1.20
CA LEU A 28 -9.52 -5.36 2.16
C LEU A 28 -8.10 -5.33 1.61
N MET A 29 -7.49 -4.15 1.65
CA MET A 29 -6.07 -3.93 1.39
C MET A 29 -5.44 -3.36 2.64
N ALA A 30 -4.36 -3.99 3.10
CA ALA A 30 -3.58 -3.51 4.22
C ALA A 30 -2.18 -3.13 3.75
N HIS A 31 -1.72 -1.95 4.16
CA HIS A 31 -0.32 -1.57 4.04
C HIS A 31 0.16 -0.98 5.36
N SER A 32 1.44 -1.16 5.66
CA SER A 32 2.02 -0.61 6.87
C SER A 32 2.01 0.93 6.87
N ASP A 33 2.07 1.54 8.05
CA ASP A 33 2.31 2.96 8.31
C ASP A 33 3.72 3.48 7.90
N ALA A 34 4.43 2.75 7.04
CA ALA A 34 5.76 3.10 6.55
C ALA A 34 5.77 4.19 5.47
N LEU A 35 4.60 4.53 4.89
CA LEU A 35 4.47 5.59 3.89
C LEU A 35 4.01 6.89 4.55
N SER A 36 4.37 8.03 3.95
CA SER A 36 3.71 9.31 4.29
C SER A 36 2.27 9.31 3.77
N ASP A 37 1.45 10.22 4.27
CA ASP A 37 0.06 10.36 3.83
C ASP A 37 -0.02 10.65 2.32
N GLU A 38 0.88 11.47 1.77
CA GLU A 38 0.94 11.72 0.31
C GLU A 38 1.36 10.46 -0.46
N GLY A 39 2.29 9.68 0.10
CA GLY A 39 2.72 8.41 -0.47
C GLY A 39 1.59 7.39 -0.49
N GLU A 40 0.79 7.33 0.57
CA GLU A 40 -0.41 6.49 0.62
C GLU A 40 -1.45 6.91 -0.40
N MET A 41 -1.79 8.20 -0.50
CA MET A 41 -2.74 8.67 -1.50
C MET A 41 -2.25 8.32 -2.91
N ARG A 42 -0.98 8.58 -3.22
CA ARG A 42 -0.41 8.28 -4.54
C ARG A 42 -0.49 6.81 -4.93
N MET A 43 -0.40 5.89 -3.96
CA MET A 43 -0.40 4.45 -4.22
C MET A 43 -1.79 3.81 -4.10
N TYR A 44 -2.62 4.32 -3.18
CA TYR A 44 -3.82 3.65 -2.70
C TYR A 44 -5.09 4.51 -2.73
N GLU A 45 -5.11 5.63 -3.48
CA GLU A 45 -6.30 6.49 -3.64
C GLU A 45 -7.59 5.72 -3.90
N ILE A 46 -7.59 4.79 -4.88
CA ILE A 46 -8.77 3.98 -5.20
C ILE A 46 -9.23 3.12 -4.01
N PRO A 47 -8.40 2.21 -3.43
CA PRO A 47 -8.78 1.45 -2.25
C PRO A 47 -9.20 2.30 -1.06
N ILE A 48 -8.61 3.48 -0.88
CA ILE A 48 -9.00 4.44 0.16
C ILE A 48 -10.40 4.99 -0.10
N GLY A 49 -10.66 5.49 -1.31
CA GLY A 49 -11.96 6.03 -1.72
C GLY A 49 -13.08 4.97 -1.68
N MET A 50 -12.73 3.71 -1.91
CA MET A 50 -13.67 2.57 -1.80
C MET A 50 -13.89 2.09 -0.35
N GLY A 51 -13.17 2.65 0.63
CA GLY A 51 -13.23 2.20 2.03
C GLY A 51 -12.60 0.82 2.28
N MET A 52 -11.80 0.32 1.33
CA MET A 52 -11.13 -0.98 1.36
C MET A 52 -9.73 -0.92 1.96
N TYR A 53 -9.17 0.26 2.20
CA TYR A 53 -7.81 0.42 2.71
C TYR A 53 -7.74 0.45 4.25
N ARG A 54 -6.71 -0.18 4.81
CA ARG A 54 -6.33 -0.09 6.22
C ARG A 54 -4.83 0.11 6.38
N ARG A 55 -4.46 1.13 7.15
CA ARG A 55 -3.11 1.32 7.67
C ARG A 55 -2.89 0.38 8.85
N VAL A 56 -1.81 -0.38 8.84
CA VAL A 56 -1.42 -1.27 9.96
C VAL A 56 -0.04 -0.88 10.49
N GLN A 57 0.23 -1.15 11.77
CA GLN A 57 1.52 -0.80 12.36
C GLN A 57 2.65 -1.67 11.78
N TYR A 58 3.74 -1.05 11.33
CA TYR A 58 4.93 -1.79 10.92
C TYR A 58 5.52 -2.57 12.11
N THR A 59 6.04 -3.78 11.85
CA THR A 59 6.64 -4.58 12.92
C THR A 59 7.88 -3.89 13.47
N PRO A 60 7.92 -3.54 14.77
CA PRO A 60 9.03 -2.79 15.32
C PRO A 60 10.32 -3.63 15.30
N ASN A 61 11.46 -2.94 15.27
CA ASN A 61 12.79 -3.54 15.46
C ASN A 61 13.28 -4.56 14.43
N ILE A 62 12.53 -4.79 13.35
CA ILE A 62 12.95 -5.61 12.22
C ILE A 62 12.77 -4.84 10.92
N SER A 63 13.76 -4.88 10.05
CA SER A 63 13.68 -4.40 8.66
C SER A 63 14.84 -5.00 7.88
N THR A 64 14.76 -4.99 6.55
CA THR A 64 15.87 -5.44 5.68
C THR A 64 17.16 -4.67 5.96
N THR A 65 17.07 -3.34 6.14
CA THR A 65 18.19 -2.48 6.55
C THR A 65 18.81 -2.96 7.87
N LYS A 66 17.99 -3.18 8.91
CA LYS A 66 18.48 -3.67 10.22
C LYS A 66 19.14 -5.04 10.13
N ILE A 67 18.63 -5.93 9.28
CA ILE A 67 19.25 -7.26 9.04
C ILE A 67 20.62 -7.09 8.38
N ILE A 68 20.73 -6.24 7.36
CA ILE A 68 21.98 -5.97 6.67
C ILE A 68 23.01 -5.35 7.61
N ASP A 69 22.62 -4.38 8.43
CA ASP A 69 23.52 -3.73 9.38
C ASP A 69 24.04 -4.73 10.42
N LYS A 70 23.17 -5.60 10.95
CA LYS A 70 23.58 -6.70 11.85
C LYS A 70 24.56 -7.66 11.19
N ARG A 71 24.34 -8.00 9.91
CA ARG A 71 25.25 -8.88 9.16
C ARG A 71 26.62 -8.25 8.94
N LYS A 72 26.66 -6.96 8.58
CA LYS A 72 27.91 -6.20 8.43
C LYS A 72 28.69 -6.11 9.74
N ALA A 73 27.99 -5.82 10.85
CA ALA A 73 28.62 -5.74 12.17
C ALA A 73 29.18 -7.07 12.68
N ALA A 74 28.57 -8.21 12.31
CA ALA A 74 29.05 -9.54 12.71
C ALA A 74 30.24 -10.09 11.90
N THR A 75 30.61 -9.40 10.81
CA THR A 75 31.74 -9.80 9.95
C THR A 75 33.02 -8.98 10.24
N ASN A 76 32.92 -8.00 11.14
CA ASN A 76 34.04 -7.24 11.68
C ASN A 76 34.51 -7.84 13.01
#